data_AF-A0A397JUN3-F1
#
_entry.id   AF-A0A397JUN3-F1
#
_cell.length_a   1.000
_cell.length_b   1.000
_cell.length_c   1.000
_cell.angle_alpha   90.00
_cell.angle_beta   90.00
_cell.angle_gamma   90.00
#
_symmetry.space_group_name_H-M   'P 1'
#
loop_
_entity.id
_entity.type
_entity.pdbx_description
1 polymer ?
#
loop_
_entity_poly.entity_id
_entity_poly.type
_entity_poly.pdbx_seq_one_letter_code
_entity_poly.pdbx_strand_id
1 'polypeptide(L)'
;MLSAVPPPLKQQRVNHHNHHSRHHHNNSHNKTTTTSSKYENLNHQAMIDGIPVTYILEKLHQLGTRYFGDKSTAFAELHVVGINKPFWVHEEYLVLQSLFFREVFENVSNGDCITITVPSPDTFEPLLEFLYSGDADKWYDTLTVDNYYDVWQNLEYLGLGPAAQAVCLAFYQHEIQENNNNYNNNKDNDEDDDDYEDDEGDNDEAEGDDDEEDDGDEK
;
A
#
# COMPACT_ATOMS: atom_id res chain seq x y z
N MET A 1 -7.94 14.29 17.82
CA MET A 1 -7.83 13.55 16.54
C MET A 1 -6.36 13.26 16.34
N LEU A 2 -5.96 12.01 16.54
CA LEU A 2 -4.58 11.58 16.38
C LEU A 2 -4.33 11.42 14.88
N SER A 3 -3.54 12.31 14.30
CA SER A 3 -2.88 12.07 13.02
C SER A 3 -1.91 10.91 13.27
N ALA A 4 -2.23 9.73 12.74
CA ALA A 4 -1.28 8.63 12.70
C ALA A 4 -0.16 9.05 11.74
N VAL A 5 1.03 9.26 12.30
CA VAL A 5 2.23 9.58 11.55
C VAL A 5 2.65 8.28 10.83
N PRO A 6 2.76 8.26 9.49
CA PRO A 6 3.29 7.10 8.80
C PRO A 6 4.74 6.84 9.23
N PRO A 7 5.20 5.59 9.27
CA PRO A 7 6.59 5.30 9.55
C PRO A 7 7.50 5.96 8.50
N PRO A 8 8.67 6.50 8.90
CA PRO A 8 9.48 7.36 8.04
C PRO A 8 9.96 6.61 6.79
N LEU A 9 9.81 7.28 5.64
CA LEU A 9 10.37 6.88 4.36
C LEU A 9 11.89 6.64 4.52
N LYS A 10 12.38 5.46 4.14
CA LYS A 10 13.83 5.24 3.99
C LYS A 10 14.36 6.26 2.98
N GLN A 11 15.29 7.09 3.44
CA GLN A 11 15.99 8.09 2.63
C GLN A 11 16.68 7.40 1.45
N GLN A 12 16.24 7.68 0.23
CA GLN A 12 17.09 7.52 -0.95
C GLN A 12 18.01 8.75 -1.07
N ARG A 13 19.29 8.43 -1.18
CA ARG A 13 20.48 9.27 -1.09
C ARG A 13 20.53 10.36 -2.19
N VAL A 14 20.60 11.62 -1.73
CA VAL A 14 21.08 12.89 -2.34
C VAL A 14 21.24 13.02 -3.86
N ASN A 15 20.70 14.12 -4.41
CA ASN A 15 21.50 15.09 -5.16
C ASN A 15 20.95 16.52 -5.00
N HIS A 16 21.80 17.39 -4.46
CA HIS A 16 21.57 18.82 -4.31
C HIS A 16 21.62 19.51 -5.67
N HIS A 17 20.61 20.31 -6.04
CA HIS A 17 20.81 21.52 -6.85
C HIS A 17 19.76 22.57 -6.44
N ASN A 18 20.26 23.69 -5.95
CA ASN A 18 19.51 24.85 -5.49
C ASN A 18 19.25 25.79 -6.70
N HIS A 19 18.00 26.22 -6.92
CA HIS A 19 17.74 27.45 -7.66
C HIS A 19 16.44 28.13 -7.21
N HIS A 20 16.58 29.42 -6.91
CA HIS A 20 15.54 30.35 -6.52
C HIS A 20 14.48 30.57 -7.62
N SER A 21 13.22 30.80 -7.22
CA SER A 21 12.59 32.14 -7.24
C SER A 21 11.08 32.14 -7.56
N ARG A 22 10.38 33.00 -6.81
CA ARG A 22 9.17 33.78 -7.14
C ARG A 22 7.77 33.22 -6.92
N HIS A 23 7.12 33.86 -5.94
CA HIS A 23 5.70 34.15 -5.79
C HIS A 23 4.90 34.22 -7.10
N HIS A 24 3.71 33.61 -7.11
CA HIS A 24 2.49 34.23 -7.61
C HIS A 24 1.29 33.81 -6.76
N HIS A 25 0.62 34.79 -6.17
CA HIS A 25 -0.76 34.70 -5.74
C HIS A 25 -1.64 34.50 -6.98
N ASN A 26 -2.62 33.59 -6.91
CA ASN A 26 -3.89 33.81 -7.59
C ASN A 26 -5.02 33.12 -6.82
N ASN A 27 -5.79 33.99 -6.16
CA ASN A 27 -7.15 33.78 -5.72
C ASN A 27 -8.03 33.54 -6.96
N SER A 28 -8.96 32.58 -6.94
CA SER A 28 -10.39 32.88 -7.08
C SER A 28 -11.25 31.66 -7.43
N HIS A 29 -12.44 31.68 -6.84
CA HIS A 29 -13.68 30.97 -7.19
C HIS A 29 -13.93 29.61 -6.53
N ASN A 30 -14.18 29.65 -5.22
CA ASN A 30 -15.06 28.69 -4.57
C ASN A 30 -16.48 28.86 -5.13
N LYS A 31 -16.84 28.05 -6.13
CA LYS A 31 -18.23 27.85 -6.53
C LYS A 31 -18.78 26.75 -5.63
N THR A 32 -19.37 27.14 -4.50
CA THR A 32 -20.19 26.24 -3.68
C THR A 32 -21.49 25.98 -4.43
N THR A 33 -21.49 24.98 -5.31
CA THR A 33 -22.70 24.27 -5.69
C THR A 33 -22.95 23.22 -4.62
N THR A 34 -23.89 23.49 -3.72
CA THR A 34 -24.43 22.53 -2.76
C THR A 34 -25.29 21.51 -3.52
N THR A 35 -24.64 20.57 -4.20
CA THR A 35 -25.24 19.28 -4.52
C THR A 35 -25.03 18.41 -3.30
N SER A 36 -26.10 18.07 -2.58
CA SER A 36 -26.05 17.10 -1.48
C SER A 36 -25.49 15.79 -2.04
N SER A 37 -24.24 15.44 -1.71
CA SER A 37 -23.67 14.17 -2.14
C SER A 37 -24.44 13.00 -1.53
N LYS A 38 -24.62 11.94 -2.33
CA LYS A 38 -25.28 10.68 -1.98
C LYS A 38 -24.70 10.07 -0.69
N TYR A 39 -23.47 10.42 -0.32
CA TYR A 39 -22.73 9.82 0.79
C TYR A 39 -22.22 10.81 1.84
N GLU A 40 -22.74 12.06 1.89
CA GLU A 40 -22.17 13.16 2.72
C GLU A 40 -22.03 12.90 4.23
N ASN A 41 -22.55 11.80 4.77
CA ASN A 41 -22.47 11.51 6.20
C ASN A 41 -22.09 10.08 6.56
N LEU A 42 -21.49 9.28 5.67
CA LEU A 42 -21.16 7.88 5.99
C LEU A 42 -19.88 7.72 6.84
N ASN A 43 -19.76 8.27 8.04
CA ASN A 43 -18.63 7.90 8.92
C ASN A 43 -19.00 6.74 9.86
N HIS A 44 -18.02 6.16 10.57
CA HIS A 44 -18.27 5.04 11.50
C HIS A 44 -19.19 5.39 12.68
N GLN A 45 -19.41 6.69 12.93
CA GLN A 45 -20.32 7.20 13.96
C GLN A 45 -21.70 7.55 13.40
N ALA A 46 -21.87 7.42 12.08
CA ALA A 46 -23.10 7.74 11.40
C ALA A 46 -24.15 6.66 11.59
N MET A 47 -25.39 7.07 11.34
CA MET A 47 -26.55 6.22 11.36
C MET A 47 -27.22 6.25 10.00
N ILE A 48 -27.64 5.09 9.52
CA ILE A 48 -28.50 4.93 8.33
C ILE A 48 -29.84 4.44 8.86
N ASP A 49 -30.90 5.22 8.67
CA ASP A 49 -32.24 4.92 9.18
C ASP A 49 -32.28 4.58 10.69
N GLY A 50 -31.44 5.27 11.48
CA GLY A 50 -31.31 5.06 12.93
C GLY A 50 -30.50 3.83 13.33
N ILE A 51 -29.94 3.10 12.36
CA ILE A 51 -29.06 1.94 12.58
C ILE A 51 -27.60 2.40 12.49
N PRO A 52 -26.75 2.10 13.49
CA PRO A 52 -25.33 2.43 13.42
C PRO A 52 -24.64 1.79 12.20
N VAL A 53 -23.82 2.56 11.49
CA VAL A 53 -23.04 2.05 10.33
C VAL A 53 -22.17 0.87 10.71
N THR A 54 -21.60 0.85 11.91
CA THR A 54 -20.80 -0.28 12.41
C THR A 54 -21.58 -1.58 12.48
N TYR A 55 -22.85 -1.53 12.89
CA TYR A 55 -23.72 -2.70 12.92
C TYR A 55 -24.06 -3.19 11.50
N ILE A 56 -24.29 -2.26 10.57
CA ILE A 56 -24.53 -2.59 9.15
C ILE A 56 -23.29 -3.28 8.56
N LEU A 57 -22.10 -2.72 8.76
CA LEU A 57 -20.84 -3.30 8.33
C LEU A 57 -20.61 -4.69 8.92
N GLU A 58 -20.89 -4.90 10.21
CA GLU A 58 -20.79 -6.22 10.83
C GLU A 58 -21.69 -7.26 10.12
N LYS A 59 -22.91 -6.87 9.75
CA LYS A 59 -23.83 -7.75 9.00
C LYS A 59 -23.39 -7.98 7.56
N LEU A 60 -22.82 -6.97 6.91
CA LEU A 60 -22.23 -7.13 5.58
C LEU A 60 -21.05 -8.11 5.63
N HIS A 61 -20.14 -7.97 6.59
CA HIS A 61 -19.00 -8.89 6.76
C HIS A 61 -19.42 -10.34 6.97
N GLN A 62 -20.49 -10.59 7.73
CA GLN A 62 -21.08 -11.94 7.91
C GLN A 62 -21.56 -12.56 6.58
N LEU A 63 -21.89 -11.74 5.58
CA LEU A 63 -22.32 -12.16 4.26
C LEU A 63 -21.20 -12.08 3.21
N GLY A 64 -20.06 -11.46 3.55
CA GLY A 64 -19.01 -11.07 2.60
C GLY A 64 -18.52 -12.17 1.69
N THR A 65 -18.27 -13.37 2.24
CA THR A 65 -17.80 -14.54 1.48
C THR A 65 -18.77 -15.01 0.40
N ARG A 66 -20.07 -14.72 0.56
CA ARG A 66 -21.10 -15.04 -0.43
C ARG A 66 -21.16 -14.01 -1.56
N TYR A 67 -20.87 -12.75 -1.26
CA TYR A 67 -21.04 -11.63 -2.19
C TYR A 67 -19.75 -11.20 -2.88
N PHE A 68 -18.58 -11.53 -2.31
CA PHE A 68 -17.30 -11.20 -2.94
C PHE A 68 -17.18 -11.84 -4.32
N GLY A 69 -17.15 -11.00 -5.36
CA GLY A 69 -17.08 -11.45 -6.75
C GLY A 69 -18.38 -12.04 -7.32
N ASP A 70 -19.51 -12.00 -6.60
CA ASP A 70 -20.79 -12.49 -7.13
C ASP A 70 -21.37 -11.51 -8.17
N LYS A 71 -21.23 -11.88 -9.44
CA LYS A 71 -21.78 -11.15 -10.57
C LYS A 71 -23.30 -10.98 -10.52
N SER A 72 -24.03 -11.94 -9.94
CA SER A 72 -25.49 -11.99 -10.06
C SER A 72 -26.20 -10.93 -9.21
N THR A 73 -25.52 -10.42 -8.19
CA THR A 73 -26.05 -9.43 -7.24
C THR A 73 -25.25 -8.12 -7.23
N ALA A 74 -24.18 -8.05 -8.02
CA ALA A 74 -23.28 -6.91 -8.10
C ALA A 74 -23.99 -5.62 -8.53
N PHE A 75 -23.54 -4.51 -7.94
CA PHE A 75 -23.93 -3.17 -8.32
C PHE A 75 -23.22 -2.75 -9.62
N ALA A 76 -21.93 -3.07 -9.78
CA ALA A 76 -21.12 -2.63 -10.91
C ALA A 76 -19.96 -3.60 -11.21
N GLU A 77 -19.40 -3.46 -12.41
CA GLU A 77 -18.14 -4.08 -12.80
C GLU A 77 -16.99 -3.09 -12.56
N LEU A 78 -16.00 -3.45 -11.75
CA LEU A 78 -14.83 -2.62 -11.44
C LEU A 78 -13.58 -3.17 -12.13
N HIS A 79 -12.95 -2.33 -12.94
CA HIS A 79 -11.64 -2.57 -13.54
C HIS A 79 -10.58 -1.76 -12.81
N VAL A 80 -9.45 -2.39 -12.49
CA VAL A 80 -8.28 -1.73 -11.91
C VAL A 80 -7.16 -1.77 -12.93
N VAL A 81 -6.66 -0.61 -13.31
CA VAL A 81 -5.52 -0.52 -14.24
C VAL A 81 -4.33 -1.28 -13.65
N GLY A 82 -3.76 -2.21 -14.42
CA GLY A 82 -2.70 -3.12 -13.98
C GLY A 82 -3.20 -4.53 -13.61
N ILE A 83 -4.51 -4.74 -13.44
CA ILE A 83 -5.11 -6.05 -13.17
C ILE A 83 -5.92 -6.49 -14.40
N ASN A 84 -5.66 -7.70 -14.89
CA ASN A 84 -6.25 -8.21 -16.13
C ASN A 84 -7.67 -8.78 -15.98
N LYS A 85 -8.26 -8.73 -14.78
CA LYS A 85 -9.60 -9.25 -14.50
C LYS A 85 -10.47 -8.17 -13.85
N PRO A 86 -11.79 -8.18 -14.12
CA PRO A 86 -12.73 -7.31 -13.42
C PRO A 86 -13.10 -7.87 -12.04
N PHE A 87 -13.62 -6.98 -11.19
CA PHE A 87 -14.23 -7.30 -9.91
C PHE A 87 -15.72 -6.94 -9.95
N TRP A 88 -16.58 -7.87 -9.56
CA TRP A 88 -18.00 -7.61 -9.39
C TRP A 88 -18.23 -7.03 -7.99
N VAL A 89 -18.55 -5.74 -7.93
CA VAL A 89 -18.58 -4.98 -6.66
C VAL A 89 -19.99 -4.58 -6.24
N HIS A 90 -20.18 -4.49 -4.93
CA HIS A 90 -21.40 -4.11 -4.25
C HIS A 90 -21.17 -2.77 -3.57
N GLU A 91 -22.06 -1.81 -3.82
CA GLU A 91 -21.88 -0.41 -3.47
C GLU A 91 -21.59 -0.25 -1.97
N GLU A 92 -22.41 -0.87 -1.12
CA GLU A 92 -22.43 -0.67 0.32
C GLU A 92 -21.14 -1.12 1.01
N TYR A 93 -20.52 -2.21 0.53
CA TYR A 93 -19.25 -2.68 1.08
C TYR A 93 -18.13 -1.66 0.89
N LEU A 94 -18.12 -0.94 -0.23
CA LEU A 94 -17.05 -0.02 -0.60
C LEU A 94 -17.31 1.37 0.00
N VAL A 95 -18.51 1.94 -0.22
CA VAL A 95 -18.80 3.33 0.20
C VAL A 95 -18.82 3.51 1.70
N LEU A 96 -19.20 2.48 2.48
CA LEU A 96 -19.17 2.56 3.94
C LEU A 96 -17.75 2.59 4.51
N GLN A 97 -16.75 2.13 3.75
CA GLN A 97 -15.39 1.91 4.25
C GLN A 97 -14.31 2.77 3.56
N SER A 98 -14.63 3.37 2.41
CA SER A 98 -13.69 4.15 1.59
C SER A 98 -14.27 5.51 1.23
N LEU A 99 -13.49 6.57 1.47
CA LEU A 99 -13.83 7.91 1.00
C LEU A 99 -13.73 8.01 -0.52
N PHE A 100 -12.70 7.39 -1.11
CA PHE A 100 -12.51 7.34 -2.56
C PHE A 100 -13.72 6.74 -3.28
N PHE A 101 -14.23 5.60 -2.83
CA PHE A 101 -15.37 4.97 -3.51
C PHE A 101 -16.68 5.75 -3.38
N ARG A 102 -16.85 6.59 -2.35
CA ARG A 102 -17.99 7.52 -2.31
C ARG A 102 -17.94 8.51 -3.46
N GLU A 103 -16.76 9.08 -3.71
CA GLU A 103 -16.58 10.04 -4.80
C GLU A 103 -16.75 9.35 -6.16
N VAL A 104 -16.14 8.18 -6.34
CA VAL A 104 -16.23 7.41 -7.59
C VAL A 104 -17.67 6.97 -7.87
N PHE A 105 -18.43 6.55 -6.86
CA PHE A 105 -19.79 6.02 -7.04
C PHE A 105 -20.88 7.08 -6.95
N GLU A 106 -20.56 8.37 -6.84
CA GLU A 106 -21.54 9.45 -6.71
C GLU A 106 -22.52 9.49 -7.89
N ASN A 107 -22.04 9.23 -9.11
CA ASN A 107 -22.82 9.30 -10.35
C ASN A 107 -22.87 7.97 -11.12
N VAL A 108 -22.61 6.86 -10.44
CA VAL A 108 -22.61 5.52 -11.02
C VAL A 108 -24.00 4.90 -10.89
N SER A 109 -24.45 4.25 -11.95
CA SER A 109 -25.71 3.50 -12.02
C SER A 109 -25.48 1.99 -11.93
N ASN A 110 -26.53 1.25 -11.54
CA ASN A 110 -26.46 -0.21 -11.47
C ASN A 110 -26.15 -0.81 -12.86
N GLY A 111 -25.14 -1.67 -12.92
CA GLY A 111 -24.66 -2.34 -14.13
C GLY A 111 -23.55 -1.58 -14.89
N ASP A 112 -23.12 -0.42 -14.40
CA ASP A 112 -22.03 0.33 -15.03
C ASP A 112 -20.68 -0.41 -14.92
N CYS A 113 -19.79 -0.15 -15.89
CA CYS A 113 -18.38 -0.54 -15.87
C CYS A 113 -17.53 0.66 -15.44
N ILE A 114 -16.80 0.51 -14.35
CA ILE A 114 -15.98 1.55 -13.72
C ILE A 114 -14.52 1.17 -13.87
N THR A 115 -13.66 2.13 -14.23
CA THR A 115 -12.21 1.92 -14.25
C THR A 115 -11.53 2.85 -13.27
N ILE A 116 -10.67 2.31 -12.41
CA ILE A 116 -9.87 3.06 -11.45
C ILE A 116 -8.38 2.79 -11.62
N THR A 117 -7.57 3.73 -11.18
CA THR A 117 -6.13 3.55 -10.94
C THR A 117 -5.88 3.53 -9.43
N VAL A 118 -4.98 2.66 -8.98
CA VAL A 118 -4.48 2.62 -7.60
C VAL A 118 -2.95 2.62 -7.62
N PRO A 119 -2.28 3.10 -6.55
CA PRO A 119 -0.81 3.15 -6.48
C PRO A 119 -0.12 1.81 -6.76
N SER A 120 -0.59 0.73 -6.15
CA SER A 120 0.03 -0.59 -6.25
C SER A 120 -1.02 -1.67 -6.57
N PRO A 121 -1.33 -1.91 -7.86
CA PRO A 121 -2.42 -2.81 -8.26
C PRO A 121 -2.32 -4.23 -7.70
N ASP A 122 -1.10 -4.77 -7.57
CA ASP A 122 -0.86 -6.14 -7.12
C ASP A 122 -1.36 -6.42 -5.70
N THR A 123 -1.50 -5.37 -4.86
CA THR A 123 -1.97 -5.50 -3.48
C THR A 123 -3.47 -5.17 -3.31
N PHE A 124 -4.16 -4.81 -4.40
CA PHE A 124 -5.55 -4.37 -4.33
C PHE A 124 -6.54 -5.49 -4.02
N GLU A 125 -6.35 -6.68 -4.60
CA GLU A 125 -7.32 -7.76 -4.45
C GLU A 125 -7.47 -8.26 -2.99
N PRO A 126 -6.39 -8.54 -2.24
CA PRO A 126 -6.49 -8.88 -0.82
C PRO A 126 -7.18 -7.78 0.01
N LEU A 127 -6.90 -6.52 -0.30
CA LEU A 127 -7.54 -5.37 0.35
C LEU A 127 -9.03 -5.33 0.02
N LEU A 128 -9.43 -5.54 -1.24
CA LEU A 128 -10.84 -5.61 -1.62
C LEU A 128 -11.55 -6.77 -0.92
N GLU A 129 -10.89 -7.93 -0.81
CA GLU A 129 -11.45 -9.06 -0.07
C GLU A 129 -11.67 -8.72 1.42
N PHE A 130 -10.72 -8.03 2.05
CA PHE A 130 -10.88 -7.54 3.43
C PHE A 130 -12.10 -6.63 3.58
N LEU A 131 -12.38 -5.74 2.62
CA LEU A 131 -13.59 -4.90 2.67
C LEU A 131 -14.89 -5.72 2.63
N TYR A 132 -14.86 -6.95 2.10
CA TYR A 132 -16.02 -7.84 2.11
C TYR A 132 -16.10 -8.68 3.36
N SER A 133 -15.00 -9.32 3.76
CA SER A 133 -15.00 -10.30 4.84
C SER A 133 -14.86 -9.67 6.23
N GLY A 134 -14.24 -8.50 6.33
CA GLY A 134 -13.76 -7.94 7.59
C GLY A 134 -12.72 -8.81 8.30
N ASP A 135 -12.15 -9.80 7.61
CA ASP A 135 -11.23 -10.79 8.17
C ASP A 135 -9.82 -10.20 8.27
N ALA A 136 -9.55 -9.59 9.43
CA ALA A 136 -8.28 -8.95 9.73
C ALA A 136 -7.11 -9.95 9.74
N ASP A 137 -7.33 -11.16 10.25
CA ASP A 137 -6.29 -12.19 10.34
C ASP A 137 -5.88 -12.67 8.95
N LYS A 138 -6.87 -12.99 8.10
CA LYS A 138 -6.61 -13.37 6.71
C LYS A 138 -5.87 -12.28 5.94
N TRP A 139 -6.25 -11.01 6.12
CA TRP A 139 -5.58 -9.93 5.42
C TRP A 139 -4.17 -9.68 5.96
N TYR A 140 -3.98 -9.77 7.28
CA TYR A 140 -2.67 -9.70 7.93
C TYR A 140 -1.69 -10.73 7.35
N ASP A 141 -2.15 -11.97 7.15
CA ASP A 141 -1.33 -13.06 6.58
C ASP A 141 -0.87 -12.79 5.13
N THR A 142 -1.48 -11.84 4.42
CA THR A 142 -1.03 -11.42 3.08
C THR A 142 0.06 -10.35 3.10
N LEU A 143 0.28 -9.72 4.26
CA LEU A 143 1.29 -8.68 4.42
C LEU A 143 2.68 -9.32 4.54
N THR A 144 3.64 -8.69 3.88
CA THR A 144 5.06 -9.02 3.97
C THR A 144 5.86 -7.74 4.14
N VAL A 145 7.10 -7.86 4.60
CA VAL A 145 8.01 -6.71 4.70
C VAL A 145 8.19 -6.02 3.33
N ASP A 146 8.16 -6.80 2.25
CA ASP A 146 8.36 -6.30 0.88
C ASP A 146 7.14 -5.56 0.35
N ASN A 147 5.92 -6.06 0.61
CA ASN A 147 4.68 -5.46 0.08
C ASN A 147 4.02 -4.44 1.01
N TYR A 148 4.50 -4.30 2.24
CA TYR A 148 3.86 -3.47 3.27
C TYR A 148 3.59 -2.03 2.79
N TYR A 149 4.59 -1.39 2.18
CA TYR A 149 4.48 -0.01 1.73
C TYR A 149 3.49 0.14 0.56
N ASP A 150 3.44 -0.84 -0.34
CA ASP A 150 2.46 -0.88 -1.44
C ASP A 150 1.03 -0.98 -0.90
N VAL A 151 0.81 -1.83 0.10
CA VAL A 151 -0.49 -1.94 0.78
C VAL A 151 -0.86 -0.62 1.47
N TRP A 152 0.09 0.01 2.17
CA TRP A 152 -0.14 1.27 2.86
C TRP A 152 -0.52 2.40 1.90
N GLN A 153 0.16 2.51 0.75
CA GLN A 153 -0.17 3.50 -0.27
C GLN A 153 -1.59 3.33 -0.81
N ASN A 154 -2.01 2.10 -1.08
CA ASN A 154 -3.39 1.82 -1.47
C ASN A 154 -4.38 2.18 -0.36
N LEU A 155 -4.07 1.87 0.89
CA LEU A 155 -4.92 2.21 2.04
C LEU A 155 -5.17 3.71 2.13
N GLU A 156 -4.10 4.51 2.07
CA GLU A 156 -4.18 5.98 2.12
C GLU A 156 -4.93 6.53 0.91
N TYR A 157 -4.60 6.05 -0.29
CA TYR A 157 -5.23 6.50 -1.53
C TYR A 157 -6.73 6.22 -1.56
N LEU A 158 -7.15 5.04 -1.11
CA LEU A 158 -8.56 4.67 -1.03
C LEU A 158 -9.28 5.34 0.15
N GLY A 159 -8.56 6.01 1.05
CA GLY A 159 -9.11 6.64 2.24
C GLY A 159 -9.84 5.64 3.14
N LEU A 160 -9.22 4.49 3.42
CA LEU A 160 -9.83 3.45 4.23
C LEU A 160 -9.89 3.81 5.72
N GLY A 161 -10.91 3.27 6.39
CA GLY A 161 -11.19 3.54 7.80
C GLY A 161 -10.20 2.94 8.81
N PRO A 162 -10.41 3.23 10.12
CA PRO A 162 -9.51 2.81 11.20
C PRO A 162 -9.30 1.30 11.32
N ALA A 163 -10.31 0.49 10.96
CA ALA A 163 -10.19 -0.97 10.99
C ALA A 163 -9.08 -1.47 10.06
N ALA A 164 -9.03 -0.94 8.83
CA ALA A 164 -7.96 -1.29 7.89
C ALA A 164 -6.59 -0.81 8.38
N GLN A 165 -6.53 0.43 8.90
CA GLN A 165 -5.30 1.00 9.45
C GLN A 165 -4.74 0.16 10.59
N ALA A 166 -5.60 -0.36 11.47
CA ALA A 166 -5.18 -1.17 12.61
C ALA A 166 -4.43 -2.44 12.18
N VAL A 167 -4.84 -3.11 11.10
CA VAL A 167 -4.17 -4.31 10.59
C VAL A 167 -2.75 -3.98 10.12
N CYS A 168 -2.60 -2.95 9.27
CA CYS A 168 -1.28 -2.52 8.78
C CYS A 168 -0.39 -2.01 9.92
N LEU A 169 -0.94 -1.29 10.90
CA LEU A 169 -0.16 -0.81 12.04
C LEU A 169 0.30 -1.95 12.95
N ALA A 170 -0.53 -2.97 13.17
CA ALA A 170 -0.14 -4.16 13.91
C ALA A 170 1.02 -4.90 13.21
N PHE A 171 0.92 -5.10 11.89
CA PHE A 171 1.98 -5.75 11.11
C PHE A 171 3.29 -4.97 11.20
N TYR A 172 3.23 -3.64 11.05
CA TYR A 172 4.43 -2.81 11.16
C TYR A 172 5.12 -2.95 12.52
N GLN A 173 4.33 -2.94 13.60
CA GLN A 173 4.87 -3.05 14.96
C GLN A 173 5.55 -4.40 15.17
N HIS A 174 4.91 -5.51 14.78
CA HIS A 174 5.42 -6.85 15.01
C HIS A 174 6.52 -7.27 14.04
N GLU A 175 6.35 -7.03 12.73
CA GLU A 175 7.24 -7.62 11.71
C GLU A 175 8.30 -6.65 11.21
N ILE A 176 8.09 -5.33 11.32
CA ILE A 176 9.05 -4.35 10.79
C ILE A 176 9.83 -3.69 11.92
N GLN A 177 9.15 -3.22 12.96
CA GLN A 177 9.78 -2.48 14.04
C GLN A 177 10.60 -3.40 14.96
N GLU A 178 10.07 -4.55 15.38
CA GLU A 178 10.82 -5.51 16.22
C GLU A 178 12.06 -6.05 15.50
N ASN A 179 11.95 -6.35 14.21
CA ASN A 179 13.09 -6.81 13.40
C ASN A 179 14.19 -5.74 13.28
N ASN A 180 13.83 -4.48 13.08
CA ASN A 180 14.81 -3.38 13.05
C ASN A 180 15.48 -3.16 14.42
N ASN A 181 14.73 -3.29 15.51
CA ASN A 181 15.28 -3.15 16.87
C ASN A 181 16.26 -4.29 17.20
N ASN A 182 15.93 -5.53 16.83
CA ASN A 182 16.81 -6.69 17.03
C ASN A 182 18.12 -6.57 16.22
N TYR A 183 18.06 -6.05 15.00
CA TYR A 183 19.26 -5.83 14.19
C TYR A 183 20.21 -4.78 14.79
N ASN A 184 19.66 -3.68 15.32
CA ASN A 184 20.47 -2.61 15.91
C ASN A 184 21.16 -3.04 17.22
N ASN A 185 20.50 -3.85 18.05
CA ASN A 185 21.09 -4.34 19.31
C ASN A 185 22.24 -5.34 19.12
N ASN A 186 22.33 -5.98 17.95
CA ASN A 186 23.39 -6.94 17.65
C ASN A 186 24.64 -6.30 17.01
N LYS A 187 24.55 -5.04 16.57
CA LYS A 187 25.67 -4.35 15.91
C LYS A 187 26.66 -3.72 16.91
N ASP A 188 26.24 -3.52 18.15
CA ASP A 188 27.07 -2.93 19.21
C ASP A 188 27.96 -3.95 19.94
N ASN A 189 28.10 -5.18 19.44
CA ASN A 189 28.91 -6.24 20.06
C ASN A 189 30.11 -6.75 19.22
N ASP A 190 30.38 -6.15 18.04
CA ASP A 190 31.45 -6.59 17.13
C ASP A 190 32.56 -5.53 16.92
N GLU A 191 32.74 -4.59 17.85
CA GLU A 191 33.91 -3.69 17.89
C GLU A 191 34.75 -4.06 19.12
N ASP A 192 35.68 -4.99 18.96
CA ASP A 192 37.01 -5.03 19.62
C ASP A 192 37.65 -6.42 19.37
N ASP A 193 38.39 -6.56 18.27
CA ASP A 193 39.57 -7.43 18.15
C ASP A 193 40.38 -7.01 16.91
N ASP A 194 40.85 -5.76 16.92
CA ASP A 194 41.98 -5.33 16.09
C ASP A 194 43.27 -5.71 16.82
N ASP A 195 43.85 -6.87 16.51
CA ASP A 195 45.20 -7.21 17.01
C ASP A 195 46.01 -8.04 15.98
N TYR A 196 47.11 -7.42 15.52
CA TYR A 196 48.37 -8.02 15.04
C TYR A 196 48.40 -8.72 13.65
N GLU A 197 49.41 -8.60 12.78
CA GLU A 197 50.66 -7.84 12.73
C GLU A 197 50.99 -7.46 11.27
N ASP A 198 51.74 -6.38 11.16
CA ASP A 198 52.58 -5.94 10.06
C ASP A 198 53.63 -7.02 9.74
N ASP A 199 53.63 -7.60 8.53
CA ASP A 199 54.76 -8.39 8.02
C ASP A 199 55.11 -7.92 6.61
N GLU A 200 56.10 -7.02 6.56
CA GLU A 200 56.80 -6.62 5.36
C GLU A 200 57.61 -7.81 4.82
N GLY A 201 57.21 -8.32 3.66
CA GLY A 201 57.93 -9.36 2.94
C GLY A 201 58.08 -9.05 1.46
N ASP A 202 59.06 -8.21 1.13
CA ASP A 202 59.66 -8.14 -0.21
C ASP A 202 60.19 -9.52 -0.64
N ASN A 203 59.94 -9.93 -1.89
CA ASN A 203 60.95 -10.49 -2.80
C ASN A 203 60.32 -10.90 -4.15
N ASP A 204 60.63 -10.11 -5.17
CA ASP A 204 61.44 -10.48 -6.33
C ASP A 204 61.12 -11.72 -7.18
N GLU A 205 61.05 -11.45 -8.50
CA GLU A 205 61.50 -12.30 -9.62
C GLU A 205 60.64 -13.55 -9.95
N ALA A 206 60.46 -14.00 -11.17
CA ALA A 206 60.84 -13.59 -12.52
C ALA A 206 59.98 -14.41 -13.51
N GLU A 207 59.80 -13.83 -14.70
CA GLU A 207 59.67 -14.41 -16.05
C GLU A 207 59.02 -15.79 -16.30
N GLY A 208 58.17 -15.79 -17.32
CA GLY A 208 57.72 -16.98 -18.02
C GLY A 208 56.82 -16.61 -19.18
N ASP A 209 57.44 -16.27 -20.32
CA ASP A 209 56.84 -16.40 -21.65
C ASP A 209 56.32 -17.84 -21.84
N ASP A 210 55.17 -18.01 -22.51
CA ASP A 210 55.11 -18.81 -23.73
C ASP A 210 53.69 -18.81 -24.33
N ASP A 211 53.72 -18.73 -25.65
CA ASP A 211 52.64 -18.71 -26.61
C ASP A 211 51.69 -19.92 -26.52
N GLU A 212 50.44 -19.78 -26.99
CA GLU A 212 49.96 -20.51 -28.18
C GLU A 212 48.49 -20.18 -28.49
N GLU A 213 48.27 -19.87 -29.77
CA GLU A 213 47.00 -19.68 -30.45
C GLU A 213 46.22 -21.00 -30.52
N ASP A 214 44.89 -20.98 -30.41
CA ASP A 214 44.05 -21.99 -31.07
C ASP A 214 42.75 -21.35 -31.59
N ASP A 215 42.74 -21.15 -32.90
CA ASP A 215 41.60 -20.79 -33.71
C ASP A 215 40.70 -22.01 -33.90
N GLY A 216 39.46 -21.94 -33.41
CA GLY A 216 38.48 -23.02 -33.53
C GLY A 216 37.09 -22.55 -33.92
N ASP A 217 36.99 -21.86 -35.06
CA ASP A 217 35.73 -21.49 -35.71
C ASP A 217 35.29 -22.65 -36.63
N GLU A 218 34.21 -23.39 -36.30
CA GLU A 218 33.51 -24.20 -37.31
C GLU A 218 32.01 -24.39 -37.05
N LYS A 219 31.24 -23.60 -37.82
CA LYS A 219 29.96 -23.87 -38.53
C LYS A 219 28.71 -24.30 -37.76
#